data_AF-A0A087N4A8-F1
#
_entry.id   AF-A0A087N4A8-F1
#
_cell.length_a   1.000
_cell.length_b   1.000
_cell.length_c   1.000
_cell.angle_alpha   90.00
_cell.angle_beta   90.00
_cell.angle_gamma   90.00
#
_symmetry.space_group_name_H-M   'P 1'
#
loop_
_entity.id
_entity.type
_entity.pdbx_description
1 polymer ?
#
loop_
_entity_poly.entity_id
_entity_poly.type
_entity_poly.pdbx_seq_one_letter_code
_entity_poly.pdbx_strand_id
1 'polypeptide(L)'
;MGIFDFLFKKTDTVKNENTIDSTELLKGKKSASGKKEVKTALSLHPDWDVPQEQQYIFNFLANDLTPLQPNQLSLSTISMEEKDGDWFVRAFFRSSLDHAIELGEIELYILDKDGELLASKRFDFSALGVIPAESARPWVFTFEKSTQKQELEGLPEDGWRIAFNLVYLRGHQLDLDPSWEKQLSAAQKEHLEGIVSRLPELKEAEINFTGLQIQQTDEGALNATVLIRNGHYKAVNMEQLPLEIYDANSNRVAHGSFKMDPPITVEPNTTKPWTFIFPANLVELEDADLSRWSARVARQ
;
A
#
# COMPACT_ATOMS: atom_id res chain seq x y z
N MET A 1 -24.91 23.58 16.01
CA MET A 1 -23.45 23.33 15.94
C MET A 1 -23.12 23.29 14.47
N GLY A 2 -22.37 24.27 13.98
CA GLY A 2 -22.03 24.38 12.57
C GLY A 2 -20.95 23.35 12.20
N ILE A 3 -20.89 22.94 10.94
CA ILE A 3 -19.82 22.06 10.43
C ILE A 3 -18.42 22.59 10.79
N PHE A 4 -18.26 23.91 10.88
CA PHE A 4 -17.02 24.63 11.19
C PHE A 4 -16.59 24.58 12.67
N ASP A 5 -17.47 24.20 13.59
CA ASP A 5 -17.11 24.04 15.02
C ASP A 5 -16.15 22.85 15.23
N PHE A 6 -16.12 21.93 14.25
CA PHE A 6 -15.32 20.70 14.27
C PHE A 6 -14.17 20.69 13.26
N LEU A 7 -14.01 21.74 12.44
CA LEU A 7 -13.02 21.73 11.35
C LEU A 7 -11.62 22.04 11.83
N PHE A 8 -11.31 23.25 12.32
CA PHE A 8 -9.97 23.62 12.79
C PHE A 8 -10.04 24.56 13.98
N LYS A 9 -9.05 24.48 14.88
CA LYS A 9 -8.96 25.22 16.13
C LYS A 9 -7.81 26.22 16.09
N LYS A 10 -7.91 27.31 16.87
CA LYS A 10 -6.86 28.34 16.95
C LYS A 10 -5.51 27.82 17.51
N THR A 11 -5.54 26.71 18.25
CA THR A 11 -4.34 26.07 18.83
C THR A 11 -3.72 25.03 17.92
N ASP A 12 -4.32 24.75 16.77
CA ASP A 12 -3.80 23.77 15.82
C ASP A 12 -2.45 24.25 15.26
N THR A 13 -1.59 23.29 14.94
CA THR A 13 -0.31 23.50 14.26
C THR A 13 -0.07 22.35 13.29
N VAL A 14 0.71 22.59 12.23
CA VAL A 14 1.12 21.52 11.31
C VAL A 14 2.19 20.66 12.01
N LYS A 15 1.93 19.36 12.15
CA LYS A 15 2.80 18.45 12.92
C LYS A 15 3.78 17.68 12.04
N ASN A 16 3.31 17.14 10.91
CA ASN A 16 4.11 16.36 9.98
C ASN A 16 3.51 16.37 8.57
N GLU A 17 4.32 15.99 7.58
CA GLU A 17 3.91 15.98 6.18
C GLU A 17 4.27 14.64 5.52
N ASN A 18 3.31 14.02 4.83
CA ASN A 18 3.54 12.83 4.03
C ASN A 18 3.42 13.18 2.54
N THR A 19 4.55 13.22 1.85
CA THR A 19 4.66 13.69 0.47
C THR A 19 5.06 12.56 -0.47
N ILE A 20 4.40 12.51 -1.63
CA ILE A 20 4.55 11.47 -2.67
C ILE A 20 4.65 12.12 -4.05
N ASP A 21 5.20 11.42 -5.04
CA ASP A 21 5.15 11.88 -6.43
C ASP A 21 3.72 11.72 -6.98
N SER A 22 3.27 12.71 -7.74
CA SER A 22 1.93 12.73 -8.34
C SER A 22 1.68 11.58 -9.31
N THR A 23 2.73 11.04 -9.96
CA THR A 23 2.62 9.87 -10.84
C THR A 23 2.24 8.58 -10.10
N GLU A 24 2.37 8.58 -8.77
CA GLU A 24 1.91 7.47 -7.93
C GLU A 24 0.39 7.39 -7.81
N LEU A 25 -0.30 8.52 -8.00
CA LEU A 25 -1.75 8.65 -7.88
C LEU A 25 -2.43 8.90 -9.22
N LEU A 26 -1.75 9.61 -10.12
CA LEU A 26 -2.28 10.04 -11.40
C LEU A 26 -1.62 9.24 -12.52
N LYS A 27 -2.42 8.61 -13.38
CA LYS A 27 -1.97 7.94 -14.62
C LYS A 27 -1.52 8.98 -15.65
N GLY A 28 -0.42 9.70 -15.39
CA GLY A 28 0.08 10.81 -16.20
C GLY A 28 1.57 10.71 -16.53
N LYS A 29 1.98 11.31 -17.66
CA LYS A 29 3.39 11.41 -18.05
C LYS A 29 4.16 12.32 -17.08
N LYS A 30 5.41 11.94 -16.77
CA LYS A 30 6.38 12.79 -16.08
C LYS A 30 6.52 14.15 -16.80
N SER A 31 6.08 15.22 -16.16
CA SER A 31 6.42 16.59 -16.58
C SER A 31 7.80 16.97 -16.04
N ALA A 32 8.49 17.84 -16.77
CA ALA A 32 9.89 18.19 -16.54
C ALA A 32 10.13 18.72 -15.12
N SER A 33 11.18 18.19 -14.48
CA SER A 33 11.69 18.65 -13.18
C SER A 33 12.19 20.10 -13.29
N GLY A 34 11.38 21.05 -12.83
CA GLY A 34 11.85 22.37 -12.49
C GLY A 34 12.58 22.31 -11.14
N LYS A 35 13.79 22.84 -11.02
CA LYS A 35 14.53 22.90 -9.73
C LYS A 35 13.94 23.90 -8.71
N LYS A 36 12.70 24.36 -8.91
CA LYS A 36 12.10 25.42 -8.09
C LYS A 36 11.06 24.81 -7.18
N GLU A 37 11.25 25.01 -5.88
CA GLU A 37 10.27 24.65 -4.87
C GLU A 37 8.95 25.41 -5.11
N VAL A 38 7.84 24.72 -4.90
CA VAL A 38 6.47 25.17 -5.15
C VAL A 38 5.82 25.50 -3.80
N LYS A 39 5.42 26.76 -3.63
CA LYS A 39 4.59 27.18 -2.49
C LYS A 39 3.13 26.95 -2.84
N THR A 40 2.41 26.26 -1.96
CA THR A 40 0.99 25.96 -2.17
C THR A 40 0.10 27.06 -1.58
N ALA A 41 -0.86 27.56 -2.35
CA ALA A 41 -1.84 28.53 -1.90
C ALA A 41 -3.04 27.84 -1.21
N LEU A 42 -3.61 28.47 -0.17
CA LEU A 42 -4.84 27.97 0.46
C LEU A 42 -5.97 27.89 -0.56
N SER A 43 -6.65 26.74 -0.61
CA SER A 43 -7.83 26.53 -1.44
C SER A 43 -8.98 25.95 -0.63
N LEU A 44 -10.05 26.72 -0.48
CA LEU A 44 -11.26 26.27 0.20
C LEU A 44 -12.18 25.52 -0.76
N HIS A 45 -12.92 24.55 -0.24
CA HIS A 45 -13.92 23.83 -1.04
C HIS A 45 -15.02 24.82 -1.49
N PRO A 46 -15.46 24.80 -2.76
CA PRO A 46 -16.41 25.78 -3.28
C PRO A 46 -17.76 25.77 -2.56
N ASP A 47 -18.19 24.60 -2.08
CA ASP A 47 -19.46 24.45 -1.36
C ASP A 47 -19.39 24.85 0.13
N TRP A 48 -18.22 25.26 0.63
CA TRP A 48 -18.07 25.66 2.03
C TRP A 48 -18.36 27.16 2.20
N ASP A 49 -19.36 27.46 3.02
CA ASP A 49 -19.57 28.82 3.54
C ASP A 49 -18.70 29.05 4.79
N VAL A 50 -17.42 29.35 4.56
CA VAL A 50 -16.40 29.43 5.64
C VAL A 50 -16.50 30.76 6.39
N PRO A 51 -16.78 30.76 7.71
CA PRO A 51 -16.78 31.97 8.52
C PRO A 51 -15.42 32.67 8.53
N GLN A 52 -15.40 34.00 8.64
CA GLN A 52 -14.19 34.79 8.59
C GLN A 52 -13.13 34.35 9.63
N GLU A 53 -13.55 33.99 10.84
CA GLU A 53 -12.65 33.48 11.87
C GLU A 53 -11.93 32.20 11.46
N GLN A 54 -12.63 31.28 10.78
CA GLN A 54 -12.04 30.05 10.27
C GLN A 54 -11.11 30.32 9.09
N GLN A 55 -11.45 31.29 8.23
CA GLN A 55 -10.54 31.71 7.16
C GLN A 55 -9.21 32.23 7.70
N TYR A 56 -9.20 32.94 8.83
CA TYR A 56 -7.94 33.35 9.46
C TYR A 56 -7.12 32.16 9.96
N ILE A 57 -7.75 31.16 10.58
CA ILE A 57 -7.07 29.94 11.05
C ILE A 57 -6.46 29.20 9.86
N PHE A 58 -7.24 29.01 8.78
CA PHE A 58 -6.74 28.36 7.57
C PHE A 58 -5.56 29.06 6.95
N ASN A 59 -5.61 30.39 6.82
CA ASN A 59 -4.50 31.16 6.27
C ASN A 59 -3.26 31.08 7.16
N PHE A 60 -3.44 31.12 8.48
CA PHE A 60 -2.34 30.97 9.43
C PHE A 60 -1.65 29.61 9.25
N LEU A 61 -2.41 28.52 9.27
CA LEU A 61 -1.86 27.16 9.12
C LEU A 61 -1.25 26.95 7.73
N ALA A 62 -1.86 27.51 6.67
CA ALA A 62 -1.36 27.40 5.31
C ALA A 62 -0.02 28.14 5.10
N ASN A 63 0.21 29.23 5.84
CA ASN A 63 1.47 29.98 5.77
C ASN A 63 2.66 29.23 6.40
N ASP A 64 2.39 28.31 7.32
CA ASP A 64 3.41 27.47 7.98
C ASP A 64 3.78 26.23 7.16
N LEU A 65 3.09 25.98 6.03
CA LEU A 65 3.36 24.83 5.16
C LEU A 65 4.72 24.96 4.44
N THR A 66 5.52 23.90 4.51
CA THR A 66 6.83 23.88 3.85
C THR A 66 6.66 23.75 2.33
N PRO A 67 7.51 24.39 1.49
CA PRO A 67 7.42 24.23 0.03
C PRO A 67 7.56 22.78 -0.42
N LEU A 68 6.82 22.38 -1.47
CA LEU A 68 6.93 21.06 -2.10
C LEU A 68 7.89 21.10 -3.28
N GLN A 69 8.42 19.93 -3.67
CA GLN A 69 9.03 19.81 -5.01
C GLN A 69 7.92 19.74 -6.07
N PRO A 70 8.19 20.09 -7.33
CA PRO A 70 7.19 19.98 -8.38
C PRO A 70 6.67 18.56 -8.55
N ASN A 71 5.42 18.44 -8.99
CA ASN A 71 4.75 17.16 -9.27
C ASN A 71 4.59 16.26 -8.04
N GLN A 72 4.32 16.83 -6.88
CA GLN A 72 4.08 16.11 -5.63
C GLN A 72 2.66 16.31 -5.12
N LEU A 73 2.17 15.30 -4.42
CA LEU A 73 0.98 15.36 -3.59
C LEU A 73 1.39 15.15 -2.14
N SER A 74 0.76 15.86 -1.19
CA SER A 74 1.15 15.80 0.22
C SER A 74 -0.06 15.85 1.15
N LEU A 75 0.04 15.16 2.28
CA LEU A 75 -0.86 15.29 3.42
C LEU A 75 -0.11 15.92 4.59
N SER A 76 -0.45 17.17 4.93
CA SER A 76 0.11 17.86 6.10
C SER A 76 -0.83 17.70 7.29
N THR A 77 -0.46 16.85 8.25
CA THR A 77 -1.24 16.55 9.45
C THR A 77 -1.29 17.74 10.38
N ILE A 78 -2.47 17.98 10.96
CA ILE A 78 -2.70 19.08 11.89
C ILE A 78 -3.08 18.54 13.27
N SER A 79 -4.24 17.91 13.38
CA SER A 79 -4.71 17.34 14.64
C SER A 79 -5.66 16.17 14.41
N MET A 80 -5.92 15.42 15.47
CA MET A 80 -6.91 14.34 15.49
C MET A 80 -7.77 14.53 16.72
N GLU A 81 -9.07 14.32 16.55
CA GLU A 81 -10.02 14.27 17.65
C GLU A 81 -10.78 12.96 17.62
N GLU A 82 -11.11 12.46 18.79
CA GLU A 82 -11.98 11.30 18.93
C GLU A 82 -13.36 11.76 19.38
N LYS A 83 -14.39 11.22 18.73
CA LYS A 83 -15.78 11.37 19.18
C LYS A 83 -16.53 10.09 18.87
N ASP A 84 -17.19 9.53 19.89
CA ASP A 84 -17.96 8.28 19.80
C ASP A 84 -17.12 7.08 19.27
N GLY A 85 -15.80 7.12 19.47
CA GLY A 85 -14.85 6.11 19.00
C GLY A 85 -14.32 6.36 17.58
N ASP A 86 -14.87 7.31 16.83
CA ASP A 86 -14.41 7.67 15.50
C ASP A 86 -13.30 8.73 15.59
N TRP A 87 -12.29 8.61 14.73
CA TRP A 87 -11.19 9.56 14.63
C TRP A 87 -11.42 10.56 13.51
N PHE A 88 -11.42 11.84 13.86
CA PHE A 88 -11.54 12.98 12.96
C PHE A 88 -10.15 13.57 12.73
N VAL A 89 -9.53 13.20 11.61
CA VAL A 89 -8.14 13.56 11.29
C VAL A 89 -8.13 14.78 10.39
N ARG A 90 -7.61 15.89 10.92
CA ARG A 90 -7.46 17.16 10.20
C ARG A 90 -6.12 17.23 9.51
N ALA A 91 -6.15 17.52 8.22
CA ALA A 91 -4.96 17.71 7.42
C ALA A 91 -5.19 18.69 6.27
N PHE A 92 -4.11 19.20 5.69
CA PHE A 92 -4.15 19.74 4.33
C PHE A 92 -3.85 18.64 3.33
N PHE A 93 -4.73 18.47 2.34
CA PHE A 93 -4.37 17.82 1.08
C PHE A 93 -3.72 18.86 0.16
N ARG A 94 -2.51 18.59 -0.29
CA ARG A 94 -1.68 19.55 -1.02
C ARG A 94 -1.26 18.99 -2.37
N SER A 95 -1.21 19.86 -3.37
CA SER A 95 -0.76 19.55 -4.71
C SER A 95 0.24 20.60 -5.18
N SER A 96 1.40 20.18 -5.67
CA SER A 96 2.37 21.03 -6.38
C SER A 96 2.34 20.84 -7.89
N LEU A 97 1.24 20.27 -8.41
CA LEU A 97 0.99 20.22 -9.84
C LEU A 97 0.65 21.62 -10.37
N ASP A 98 1.12 21.91 -11.57
CA ASP A 98 0.89 23.17 -12.29
C ASP A 98 -0.51 23.26 -12.93
N HIS A 99 -1.33 22.24 -12.75
CA HIS A 99 -2.69 22.13 -13.26
C HIS A 99 -3.64 21.60 -12.18
N ALA A 100 -4.93 21.86 -12.38
CA ALA A 100 -5.97 21.35 -11.49
C ALA A 100 -6.14 19.85 -11.66
N ILE A 101 -6.47 19.15 -10.57
CA ILE A 101 -6.69 17.70 -10.55
C ILE A 101 -7.99 17.32 -9.86
N GLU A 102 -8.51 16.17 -10.27
CA GLU A 102 -9.54 15.42 -9.56
C GLU A 102 -8.96 14.05 -9.23
N LEU A 103 -9.35 13.51 -8.08
CA LEU A 103 -8.85 12.25 -7.55
C LEU A 103 -10.04 11.33 -7.26
N GLY A 104 -9.86 10.05 -7.57
CA GLY A 104 -10.87 9.02 -7.29
C GLY A 104 -10.73 8.46 -5.88
N GLU A 105 -10.88 7.14 -5.76
CA GLU A 105 -10.68 6.48 -4.48
C GLU A 105 -9.18 6.39 -4.11
N ILE A 106 -8.85 6.81 -2.89
CA ILE A 106 -7.51 6.71 -2.33
C ILE A 106 -7.62 6.13 -0.92
N GLU A 107 -6.76 5.16 -0.61
CA GLU A 107 -6.62 4.63 0.73
C GLU A 107 -5.59 5.43 1.53
N LEU A 108 -5.95 5.78 2.76
CA LEU A 108 -5.09 6.47 3.72
C LEU A 108 -4.84 5.58 4.93
N TYR A 109 -3.65 5.74 5.49
CA TYR A 109 -3.22 5.11 6.73
C TYR A 109 -3.03 6.12 7.84
N ILE A 110 -3.34 5.71 9.06
CA ILE A 110 -2.83 6.32 10.29
C ILE A 110 -1.71 5.42 10.81
N LEU A 111 -0.52 5.99 10.91
CA LEU A 111 0.67 5.31 11.43
C LEU A 111 1.07 5.95 12.75
N ASP A 112 1.55 5.15 13.71
CA ASP A 112 2.14 5.67 14.94
C ASP A 112 3.57 6.20 14.72
N LYS A 113 4.25 6.58 15.82
CA LYS A 113 5.62 7.08 15.81
C LYS A 113 6.66 6.07 15.30
N ASP A 114 6.37 4.77 15.42
CA ASP A 114 7.25 3.67 15.01
C ASP A 114 6.90 3.17 13.60
N GLY A 115 5.84 3.70 12.99
CA GLY A 115 5.36 3.33 11.66
C GLY A 115 4.37 2.17 11.68
N GLU A 116 3.85 1.79 12.84
CA GLU A 116 2.82 0.77 12.98
C GLU A 116 1.45 1.28 12.52
N LEU A 117 0.70 0.43 11.83
CA LEU A 117 -0.63 0.80 11.32
C LEU A 117 -1.67 0.78 12.44
N LEU A 118 -2.26 1.94 12.68
CA LEU A 118 -3.32 2.14 13.65
C LEU A 118 -4.71 2.08 13.01
N ALA A 119 -4.88 2.62 11.81
CA ALA A 119 -6.13 2.58 11.05
C ALA A 119 -5.88 2.67 9.55
N SER A 120 -6.75 2.07 8.75
CA SER A 120 -6.75 2.21 7.28
C SER A 120 -8.16 2.39 6.75
N LYS A 121 -8.32 3.31 5.80
CA LYS A 121 -9.62 3.56 5.17
C LYS A 121 -9.48 4.09 3.75
N ARG A 122 -10.34 3.60 2.86
CA ARG A 122 -10.55 4.15 1.53
C ARG A 122 -11.48 5.35 1.60
N PHE A 123 -11.06 6.44 0.98
CA PHE A 123 -11.82 7.67 0.85
C PHE A 123 -12.08 7.95 -0.63
N ASP A 124 -13.29 8.42 -0.92
CA ASP A 124 -13.61 9.03 -2.20
C ASP A 124 -13.11 10.47 -2.21
N PHE A 125 -12.00 10.72 -2.92
CA PHE A 125 -11.44 12.07 -3.00
C PHE A 125 -12.20 12.98 -3.98
N SER A 126 -13.19 12.47 -4.71
CA SER A 126 -14.08 13.35 -5.50
C SER A 126 -14.87 14.30 -4.58
N ALA A 127 -15.06 13.91 -3.31
CA ALA A 127 -15.64 14.75 -2.27
C ALA A 127 -14.79 15.98 -1.93
N LEU A 128 -13.48 15.96 -2.22
CA LEU A 128 -12.66 17.17 -2.11
C LEU A 128 -12.91 18.14 -3.27
N GLY A 129 -13.59 17.73 -4.34
CA GLY A 129 -13.80 18.52 -5.55
C GLY A 129 -12.51 18.76 -6.34
N VAL A 130 -12.58 19.68 -7.31
CA VAL A 130 -11.41 20.07 -8.11
C VAL A 130 -10.36 20.72 -7.21
N ILE A 131 -9.17 20.14 -7.17
CA ILE A 131 -8.01 20.70 -6.47
C ILE A 131 -7.27 21.61 -7.46
N PRO A 132 -7.18 22.92 -7.22
CA PRO A 132 -6.45 23.83 -8.11
C PRO A 132 -4.96 23.51 -8.17
N ALA A 133 -4.30 24.03 -9.21
CA ALA A 133 -2.85 24.02 -9.31
C ALA A 133 -2.20 24.64 -8.06
N GLU A 134 -1.07 24.08 -7.63
CA GLU A 134 -0.22 24.62 -6.55
C GLU A 134 -1.01 25.01 -5.30
N SER A 135 -1.84 24.11 -4.77
CA SER A 135 -2.81 24.42 -3.73
C SER A 135 -2.76 23.51 -2.50
N ALA A 136 -3.32 24.00 -1.39
CA ALA A 136 -3.48 23.30 -0.13
C ALA A 136 -4.95 23.39 0.32
N ARG A 137 -5.66 22.27 0.33
CA ARG A 137 -7.07 22.16 0.73
C ARG A 137 -7.19 21.59 2.14
N PRO A 138 -7.76 22.33 3.10
CA PRO A 138 -8.03 21.79 4.42
C PRO A 138 -9.16 20.76 4.33
N TRP A 139 -9.01 19.64 5.02
CA TRP A 139 -10.00 18.58 5.04
C TRP A 139 -10.00 17.81 6.36
N VAL A 140 -11.11 17.13 6.65
CA VAL A 140 -11.24 16.21 7.79
C VAL A 140 -11.52 14.80 7.27
N PHE A 141 -10.55 13.92 7.45
CA PHE A 141 -10.66 12.50 7.14
C PHE A 141 -11.22 11.77 8.36
N THR A 142 -12.41 11.19 8.22
CA THR A 142 -13.06 10.45 9.30
C THR A 142 -12.72 8.97 9.19
N PHE A 143 -12.08 8.40 10.20
CA PHE A 143 -11.81 6.97 10.35
C PHE A 143 -12.75 6.41 11.41
N GLU A 144 -13.75 5.63 10.98
CA GLU A 144 -14.69 5.00 11.91
C GLU A 144 -13.97 3.99 12.80
N LYS A 145 -14.50 3.74 13.99
CA LYS A 145 -13.95 2.74 14.92
C LYS A 145 -13.68 1.38 14.27
N SER A 146 -14.53 0.95 13.33
CA SER A 146 -14.36 -0.31 12.59
C SER A 146 -13.16 -0.35 11.65
N THR A 147 -12.56 0.80 11.33
CA THR A 147 -11.39 0.91 10.44
C THR A 147 -10.06 0.87 11.19
N GLN A 148 -10.12 0.92 12.53
CA GLN A 148 -8.98 0.84 13.42
C GLN A 148 -8.50 -0.62 13.52
N LYS A 149 -7.19 -0.83 13.45
CA LYS A 149 -6.54 -2.15 13.45
C LYS A 149 -6.13 -2.61 14.85
N GLN A 150 -6.14 -1.70 15.81
CA GLN A 150 -5.81 -1.96 17.20
C GLN A 150 -6.93 -1.38 18.07
N GLU A 151 -7.31 -2.11 19.12
CA GLU A 151 -8.17 -1.56 20.17
C GLU A 151 -7.33 -0.61 21.03
N LEU A 152 -7.28 0.66 20.63
CA LEU A 152 -6.69 1.71 21.44
C LEU A 152 -7.76 2.29 22.36
N GLU A 153 -7.42 2.46 23.64
CA GLU A 153 -8.19 3.28 24.56
C GLU A 153 -7.82 4.74 24.34
N GLY A 154 -8.56 5.43 23.47
CA GLY A 154 -8.37 6.86 23.20
C GLY A 154 -7.60 7.16 21.91
N LEU A 155 -7.05 8.39 21.86
CA LEU A 155 -6.16 8.82 20.78
C LEU A 155 -4.75 8.23 20.92
N PRO A 156 -4.05 7.98 19.81
CA PRO A 156 -2.66 7.52 19.85
C PRO A 156 -1.71 8.54 20.49
N GLU A 157 -0.57 8.06 20.99
CA GLU A 157 0.51 8.91 21.49
C GLU A 157 1.02 9.89 20.43
N ASP A 158 1.68 10.96 20.89
CA ASP A 158 2.30 11.94 19.98
C ASP A 158 3.29 11.27 19.00
N GLY A 159 3.35 11.80 17.77
CA GLY A 159 4.20 11.28 16.70
C GLY A 159 3.47 10.46 15.64
N TRP A 160 2.16 10.26 15.77
CA TRP A 160 1.34 9.67 14.71
C TRP A 160 1.27 10.55 13.45
N ARG A 161 0.98 9.95 12.30
CA ARG A 161 0.83 10.65 11.01
C ARG A 161 -0.22 10.02 10.11
N ILE A 162 -0.89 10.83 9.30
CA ILE A 162 -1.66 10.33 8.15
C ILE A 162 -0.74 10.18 6.94
N ALA A 163 -0.93 9.13 6.13
CA ALA A 163 -0.11 8.86 4.97
C ALA A 163 -0.92 8.27 3.82
N PHE A 164 -0.47 8.50 2.59
CA PHE A 164 -1.00 7.82 1.41
C PHE A 164 -0.59 6.35 1.42
N ASN A 165 -1.53 5.48 1.06
CA ASN A 165 -1.23 4.08 0.79
C ASN A 165 -0.78 3.90 -0.68
N LEU A 166 0.49 4.25 -0.95
CA LEU A 166 1.10 4.14 -2.29
C LEU A 166 1.12 2.72 -2.85
N VAL A 167 1.18 1.75 -1.95
CA VAL A 167 1.34 0.34 -2.26
C VAL A 167 0.13 -0.17 -3.06
N TYR A 168 -1.09 0.27 -2.76
CA TYR A 168 -2.30 -0.16 -3.47
C TYR A 168 -2.52 0.56 -4.80
N LEU A 169 -1.99 1.77 -4.96
CA LEU A 169 -2.18 2.58 -6.17
C LEU A 169 -1.32 2.11 -7.35
N ARG A 170 -0.15 1.56 -7.05
CA ARG A 170 0.76 0.95 -8.04
C ARG A 170 0.29 -0.40 -8.57
N GLY A 171 -0.78 -0.96 -8.01
CA GLY A 171 -1.17 -2.35 -8.23
C GLY A 171 -0.15 -3.35 -7.66
N HIS A 172 -0.50 -4.63 -7.67
CA HIS A 172 0.38 -5.68 -7.18
C HIS A 172 1.57 -5.87 -8.13
N GLN A 173 2.81 -5.73 -7.64
CA GLN A 173 4.01 -5.69 -8.50
C GLN A 173 4.83 -6.98 -8.42
N LEU A 174 5.61 -7.26 -9.46
CA LEU A 174 6.62 -8.31 -9.42
C LEU A 174 7.85 -7.82 -8.64
N ASP A 175 8.31 -8.61 -7.68
CA ASP A 175 9.53 -8.37 -6.91
C ASP A 175 10.49 -9.55 -7.11
N LEU A 176 11.56 -9.33 -7.87
CA LEU A 176 12.54 -10.35 -8.19
C LEU A 176 13.71 -10.33 -7.21
N ASP A 177 14.02 -11.50 -6.65
CA ASP A 177 15.26 -11.69 -5.91
C ASP A 177 16.49 -11.42 -6.82
N PRO A 178 17.61 -10.88 -6.30
CA PRO A 178 18.82 -10.65 -7.10
C PRO A 178 19.34 -11.88 -7.85
N SER A 179 19.08 -13.10 -7.35
CA SER A 179 19.41 -14.35 -8.05
C SER A 179 18.57 -14.53 -9.33
N TRP A 180 17.27 -14.26 -9.26
CA TRP A 180 16.35 -14.27 -10.39
C TRP A 180 16.67 -13.15 -11.39
N GLU A 181 16.96 -11.96 -10.88
CA GLU A 181 17.23 -10.77 -11.70
C GLU A 181 18.42 -10.97 -12.65
N LYS A 182 19.41 -11.76 -12.23
CA LYS A 182 20.60 -12.12 -13.02
C LYS A 182 20.36 -13.26 -14.01
N GLN A 183 19.42 -14.15 -13.73
CA GLN A 183 19.18 -15.36 -14.53
C GLN A 183 18.14 -15.13 -15.63
N LEU A 184 17.20 -14.22 -15.42
CA LEU A 184 16.13 -13.95 -16.37
C LEU A 184 16.54 -12.92 -17.44
N SER A 185 16.25 -13.25 -18.69
CA SER A 185 16.26 -12.29 -19.80
C SER A 185 15.13 -11.27 -19.67
N ALA A 186 15.25 -10.13 -20.37
CA ALA A 186 14.23 -9.08 -20.38
C ALA A 186 12.84 -9.62 -20.80
N ALA A 187 12.80 -10.48 -21.83
CA ALA A 187 11.55 -11.09 -22.29
C ALA A 187 10.90 -12.00 -21.24
N GLN A 188 11.71 -12.72 -20.44
CA GLN A 188 11.18 -13.53 -19.35
C GLN A 188 10.64 -12.68 -18.20
N LYS A 189 11.31 -11.56 -17.87
CA LYS A 189 10.83 -10.61 -16.86
C LYS A 189 9.49 -9.99 -17.27
N GLU A 190 9.39 -9.50 -18.50
CA GLU A 190 8.15 -8.95 -19.04
C GLU A 190 7.03 -9.99 -19.07
N HIS A 191 7.34 -11.25 -19.39
CA HIS A 191 6.37 -12.33 -19.32
C HIS A 191 5.86 -12.58 -17.90
N LEU A 192 6.75 -12.59 -16.90
CA LEU A 192 6.42 -12.73 -15.49
C LEU A 192 5.57 -11.55 -14.98
N GLU A 193 5.93 -10.32 -15.31
CA GLU A 193 5.12 -9.13 -15.00
C GLU A 193 3.72 -9.23 -15.63
N GLY A 194 3.65 -9.70 -16.88
CA GLY A 194 2.39 -9.98 -17.56
C GLY A 194 1.54 -11.05 -16.85
N ILE A 195 2.16 -12.07 -16.24
CA ILE A 195 1.43 -13.05 -15.42
C ILE A 195 0.92 -12.39 -14.15
N VAL A 196 1.78 -11.70 -13.39
CA VAL A 196 1.44 -11.09 -12.10
C VAL A 196 0.29 -10.08 -12.24
N SER A 197 0.33 -9.24 -13.27
CA SER A 197 -0.72 -8.24 -13.54
C SER A 197 -2.10 -8.82 -13.88
N ARG A 198 -2.19 -10.10 -14.25
CA ARG A 198 -3.45 -10.81 -14.55
C ARG A 198 -3.95 -11.70 -13.42
N LEU A 199 -3.19 -11.82 -12.33
CA LEU A 199 -3.61 -12.62 -11.19
C LEU A 199 -4.81 -11.97 -10.48
N PRO A 200 -5.71 -12.75 -9.86
CA PRO A 200 -6.83 -12.22 -9.09
C PRO A 200 -6.34 -11.33 -7.95
N GLU A 201 -7.08 -10.26 -7.63
CA GLU A 201 -6.76 -9.42 -6.47
C GLU A 201 -6.72 -10.25 -5.17
N LEU A 202 -5.76 -9.90 -4.29
CA LEU A 202 -5.68 -10.48 -2.95
C LEU A 202 -6.64 -9.78 -2.01
N LYS A 203 -7.12 -10.51 -1.01
CA LYS A 203 -7.78 -9.88 0.13
C LYS A 203 -6.76 -9.12 0.97
N GLU A 204 -7.24 -8.13 1.71
CA GLU A 204 -6.40 -7.38 2.65
C GLU A 204 -5.70 -8.34 3.61
N ALA A 205 -4.39 -8.15 3.81
CA ALA A 205 -3.55 -8.98 4.66
C ALA A 205 -3.44 -10.47 4.26
N GLU A 206 -3.89 -10.84 3.05
CA GLU A 206 -3.74 -12.21 2.54
C GLU A 206 -2.31 -12.48 2.08
N ILE A 207 -1.75 -13.61 2.52
CA ILE A 207 -0.57 -14.21 1.88
C ILE A 207 -1.06 -15.37 1.03
N ASN A 208 -0.75 -15.33 -0.25
CA ASN A 208 -1.20 -16.31 -1.23
C ASN A 208 -0.02 -17.00 -1.91
N PHE A 209 -0.16 -18.30 -2.16
CA PHE A 209 0.82 -19.12 -2.85
C PHE A 209 0.19 -19.67 -4.13
N THR A 210 0.66 -19.21 -5.29
CA THR A 210 0.16 -19.64 -6.60
C THR A 210 1.25 -20.39 -7.35
N GLY A 211 0.96 -21.59 -7.85
CA GLY A 211 1.92 -22.35 -8.66
C GLY A 211 2.19 -21.65 -10.00
N LEU A 212 3.46 -21.52 -10.38
CA LEU A 212 3.88 -20.96 -11.67
C LEU A 212 4.35 -22.05 -12.64
N GLN A 213 5.30 -22.87 -12.18
CA GLN A 213 5.90 -23.92 -13.00
C GLN A 213 6.29 -25.09 -12.11
N ILE A 214 6.18 -26.30 -12.64
CA ILE A 214 6.63 -27.51 -11.97
C ILE A 214 7.43 -28.37 -12.95
N GLN A 215 8.57 -28.89 -12.51
CA GLN A 215 9.45 -29.72 -13.34
C GLN A 215 10.12 -30.78 -12.49
N GLN A 216 10.07 -32.04 -12.93
CA GLN A 216 10.86 -33.11 -12.33
C GLN A 216 12.24 -33.18 -13.02
N THR A 217 13.30 -33.40 -12.24
CA THR A 217 14.64 -33.65 -12.74
C THR A 217 14.84 -35.13 -13.06
N ASP A 218 15.87 -35.46 -13.84
CA ASP A 218 16.23 -36.86 -14.15
C ASP A 218 16.59 -37.68 -12.90
N GLU A 219 16.99 -37.00 -11.81
CA GLU A 219 17.31 -37.59 -10.51
C GLU A 219 16.08 -37.79 -9.61
N GLY A 220 14.88 -37.46 -10.11
CA GLY A 220 13.60 -37.64 -9.42
C GLY A 220 13.20 -36.51 -8.48
N ALA A 221 14.03 -35.46 -8.35
CA ALA A 221 13.68 -34.28 -7.57
C ALA A 221 12.62 -33.43 -8.29
N LEU A 222 11.75 -32.75 -7.54
CA LEU A 222 10.68 -31.93 -8.08
C LEU A 222 10.95 -30.45 -7.78
N ASN A 223 11.16 -29.66 -8.83
CA ASN A 223 11.31 -28.22 -8.77
C ASN A 223 9.94 -27.56 -8.94
N ALA A 224 9.39 -27.01 -7.87
CA ALA A 224 8.13 -26.28 -7.88
C ALA A 224 8.38 -24.79 -7.71
N THR A 225 8.16 -24.01 -8.77
CA THR A 225 8.20 -22.55 -8.73
C THR A 225 6.84 -22.01 -8.32
N VAL A 226 6.81 -21.26 -7.23
CA VAL A 226 5.60 -20.68 -6.63
C VAL A 226 5.73 -19.17 -6.61
N LEU A 227 4.65 -18.48 -6.95
CA LEU A 227 4.47 -17.05 -6.72
C LEU A 227 3.99 -16.86 -5.28
N ILE A 228 4.84 -16.28 -4.44
CA ILE A 228 4.50 -15.87 -3.08
C ILE A 228 4.00 -14.44 -3.16
N ARG A 229 2.72 -14.24 -2.87
CA ARG A 229 2.02 -12.97 -3.09
C ARG A 229 1.63 -12.37 -1.74
N ASN A 230 2.07 -11.14 -1.49
CA ASN A 230 1.86 -10.46 -0.22
C ASN A 230 0.80 -9.37 -0.36
N GLY A 231 -0.43 -9.60 0.12
CA GLY A 231 -1.49 -8.59 0.22
C GLY A 231 -1.41 -7.72 1.48
N HIS A 232 -0.37 -7.90 2.30
CA HIS A 232 -0.14 -7.11 3.50
C HIS A 232 0.51 -5.77 3.16
N TYR A 233 0.29 -4.79 4.03
CA TYR A 233 0.93 -3.46 3.97
C TYR A 233 2.36 -3.45 4.55
N LYS A 234 2.82 -4.59 5.08
CA LYS A 234 4.18 -4.78 5.62
C LYS A 234 4.87 -5.89 4.86
N ALA A 235 6.19 -5.85 4.86
CA ALA A 235 6.98 -6.96 4.38
C ALA A 235 6.71 -8.21 5.24
N VAL A 236 6.61 -9.35 4.58
CA VAL A 236 6.45 -10.65 5.23
C VAL A 236 7.78 -11.38 5.16
N ASN A 237 8.33 -11.72 6.32
CA ASN A 237 9.55 -12.51 6.43
C ASN A 237 9.19 -13.98 6.65
N MET A 238 9.67 -14.86 5.78
CA MET A 238 9.46 -16.30 5.85
C MET A 238 10.77 -16.99 6.22
N GLU A 239 10.87 -17.44 7.47
CA GLU A 239 12.01 -18.21 7.98
C GLU A 239 11.83 -19.72 7.76
N GLN A 240 10.60 -20.21 7.87
CA GLN A 240 10.25 -21.61 7.66
C GLN A 240 8.91 -21.71 6.94
N LEU A 241 8.85 -22.59 5.94
CA LEU A 241 7.65 -22.83 5.15
C LEU A 241 7.43 -24.34 4.96
N PRO A 242 6.45 -24.96 5.65
CA PRO A 242 5.98 -26.29 5.31
C PRO A 242 5.06 -26.20 4.08
N LEU A 243 5.46 -26.82 2.98
CA LEU A 243 4.79 -26.73 1.69
C LEU A 243 4.38 -28.12 1.18
N GLU A 244 3.15 -28.21 0.70
CA GLU A 244 2.58 -29.38 0.05
C GLU A 244 2.16 -29.04 -1.38
N ILE A 245 2.43 -29.95 -2.30
CA ILE A 245 2.03 -29.85 -3.70
C ILE A 245 0.89 -30.83 -3.94
N TYR A 246 -0.16 -30.35 -4.58
CA TYR A 246 -1.32 -31.14 -4.98
C TYR A 246 -1.51 -31.09 -6.50
N ASP A 247 -1.84 -32.22 -7.11
CA ASP A 247 -2.14 -32.34 -8.54
C ASP A 247 -3.56 -31.87 -8.89
N ALA A 248 -3.97 -32.02 -10.15
CA ALA A 248 -5.29 -31.63 -10.65
C ALA A 248 -6.44 -32.40 -9.97
N ASN A 249 -6.17 -33.62 -9.49
CA ASN A 249 -7.11 -34.50 -8.80
C ASN A 249 -7.12 -34.29 -7.29
N SER A 250 -6.38 -33.30 -6.77
CA SER A 250 -6.18 -33.05 -5.34
C SER A 250 -5.45 -34.18 -4.61
N ASN A 251 -4.67 -35.00 -5.31
CA ASN A 251 -3.73 -35.92 -4.71
C ASN A 251 -2.46 -35.15 -4.31
N ARG A 252 -1.93 -35.43 -3.13
CA ARG A 252 -0.66 -34.84 -2.69
C ARG A 252 0.47 -35.53 -3.43
N VAL A 253 1.34 -34.75 -4.08
CA VAL A 253 2.45 -35.24 -4.89
C VAL A 253 3.82 -34.89 -4.35
N ALA A 254 3.89 -33.95 -3.41
CA ALA A 254 5.11 -33.67 -2.66
C ALA A 254 4.77 -32.99 -1.33
N HIS A 255 5.64 -33.19 -0.34
CA HIS A 255 5.55 -32.53 0.96
C HIS A 255 6.96 -32.25 1.49
N GLY A 256 7.21 -31.05 2.00
CA GLY A 256 8.50 -30.69 2.54
C GLY A 256 8.42 -29.48 3.46
N SER A 257 9.37 -29.36 4.38
CA SER A 257 9.53 -28.16 5.21
C SER A 257 10.86 -27.49 4.87
N PHE A 258 10.76 -26.25 4.40
CA PHE A 258 11.90 -25.46 3.97
C PHE A 258 12.28 -24.47 5.05
N LYS A 259 13.54 -24.47 5.49
CA LYS A 259 14.11 -23.42 6.32
C LYS A 259 14.93 -22.49 5.43
N MET A 260 14.65 -21.20 5.49
CA MET A 260 15.27 -20.17 4.66
C MET A 260 16.34 -19.45 5.47
N ASP A 261 17.57 -19.45 4.96
CA ASP A 261 18.70 -18.74 5.54
C ASP A 261 19.52 -18.08 4.41
N PRO A 262 19.38 -16.75 4.19
CA PRO A 262 18.55 -15.82 4.96
C PRO A 262 17.03 -16.02 4.74
N PRO A 263 16.17 -15.48 5.63
CA PRO A 263 14.73 -15.48 5.44
C PRO A 263 14.32 -14.83 4.12
N ILE A 264 13.27 -15.35 3.49
CA ILE A 264 12.69 -14.72 2.30
C ILE A 264 11.80 -13.58 2.75
N THR A 265 12.16 -12.35 2.36
CA THR A 265 11.33 -11.16 2.59
C THR A 265 10.49 -10.89 1.35
N VAL A 266 9.16 -10.91 1.47
CA VAL A 266 8.25 -10.47 0.41
C VAL A 266 7.71 -9.10 0.75
N GLU A 267 8.04 -8.10 -0.06
CA GLU A 267 7.67 -6.70 0.16
C GLU A 267 6.14 -6.46 0.11
N PRO A 268 5.63 -5.35 0.67
CA PRO A 268 4.20 -5.03 0.64
C PRO A 268 3.62 -4.99 -0.78
N ASN A 269 2.48 -5.65 -1.01
CA ASN A 269 1.77 -5.72 -2.31
C ASN A 269 2.67 -6.13 -3.49
N THR A 270 3.61 -7.03 -3.23
CA THR A 270 4.43 -7.64 -4.27
C THR A 270 4.22 -9.15 -4.35
N THR A 271 4.54 -9.68 -5.53
CA THR A 271 4.66 -11.11 -5.81
C THR A 271 6.13 -11.42 -6.02
N LYS A 272 6.67 -12.30 -5.18
CA LYS A 272 8.02 -12.85 -5.33
C LYS A 272 7.96 -14.29 -5.85
N PRO A 273 8.55 -14.62 -7.01
CA PRO A 273 8.70 -16.00 -7.44
C PRO A 273 9.80 -16.69 -6.64
N TRP A 274 9.55 -17.92 -6.22
CA TRP A 274 10.53 -18.75 -5.54
C TRP A 274 10.44 -20.21 -5.96
N THR A 275 11.58 -20.86 -6.18
CA THR A 275 11.64 -22.28 -6.56
C THR A 275 11.97 -23.12 -5.34
N PHE A 276 11.07 -24.03 -5.00
CA PHE A 276 11.24 -25.01 -3.95
C PHE A 276 11.66 -26.34 -4.57
N ILE A 277 12.75 -26.93 -4.06
CA ILE A 277 13.30 -28.19 -4.56
C ILE A 277 12.95 -29.30 -3.58
N PHE A 278 12.04 -30.19 -3.98
CA PHE A 278 11.68 -31.37 -3.22
C PHE A 278 12.60 -32.53 -3.65
N PRO A 279 13.45 -33.07 -2.76
CA PRO A 279 14.26 -34.24 -3.09
C PRO A 279 13.37 -35.46 -3.36
N ALA A 280 13.87 -36.41 -4.15
CA ALA A 280 13.09 -37.55 -4.66
C ALA A 280 12.37 -38.37 -3.57
N ASN A 281 12.93 -38.45 -2.35
CA ASN A 281 12.32 -39.16 -1.22
C ASN A 281 11.08 -38.46 -0.62
N LEU A 282 10.78 -37.23 -1.04
CA LEU A 282 9.64 -36.43 -0.62
C LEU A 282 8.59 -36.24 -1.74
N VAL A 283 8.75 -36.98 -2.84
CA VAL A 283 7.94 -36.85 -4.06
C VAL A 283 7.16 -38.14 -4.30
N GLU A 284 5.84 -38.00 -4.47
CA GLU A 284 4.84 -39.06 -4.66
C GLU A 284 4.13 -38.82 -6.00
N LEU A 285 4.79 -39.07 -7.13
CA LEU A 285 4.27 -38.75 -8.47
C LEU A 285 3.55 -39.90 -9.20
N GLU A 286 3.32 -41.04 -8.55
CA GLU A 286 2.61 -42.16 -9.17
C GLU A 286 1.24 -41.70 -9.71
N ASP A 287 1.07 -41.77 -11.03
CA ASP A 287 -0.13 -41.33 -11.78
C ASP A 287 -0.56 -39.86 -11.58
N ALA A 288 0.36 -38.98 -11.19
CA ALA A 288 0.06 -37.56 -10.95
C ALA A 288 -0.31 -36.77 -12.22
N ASP A 289 -1.44 -36.07 -12.19
CA ASP A 289 -1.84 -35.14 -13.25
C ASP A 289 -1.37 -33.71 -12.93
N LEU A 290 -0.17 -33.36 -13.39
CA LEU A 290 0.42 -32.03 -13.21
C LEU A 290 -0.05 -30.99 -14.25
N SER A 291 -1.07 -31.28 -15.06
CA SER A 291 -1.65 -30.29 -15.98
C SER A 291 -2.20 -29.06 -15.24
N ARG A 292 -2.62 -29.26 -13.98
CA ARG A 292 -2.93 -28.23 -12.99
C ARG A 292 -2.37 -28.69 -11.65
N TRP A 293 -1.91 -27.75 -10.84
CA TRP A 293 -1.41 -28.07 -9.50
C TRP A 293 -1.59 -26.88 -8.57
N SER A 294 -1.54 -27.13 -7.27
CA SER A 294 -1.60 -26.09 -6.25
C SER A 294 -0.56 -26.32 -5.16
N ALA A 295 0.03 -25.22 -4.66
CA ALA A 295 0.88 -25.22 -3.49
C ALA A 295 0.04 -24.82 -2.27
N ARG A 296 0.16 -25.56 -1.17
CA ARG A 296 -0.54 -25.25 0.08
C ARG A 296 0.45 -25.27 1.23
N VAL A 297 0.30 -24.29 2.12
CA VAL A 297 1.02 -24.32 3.39
C VAL A 297 0.35 -25.37 4.27
N ALA A 298 1.10 -26.35 4.74
CA ALA A 298 0.55 -27.39 5.61
C ALA A 298 0.06 -26.75 6.92
N ARG A 299 -1.18 -27.06 7.32
CA ARG A 299 -1.68 -26.64 8.63
C ARG A 299 -1.05 -27.52 9.69
N GLN A 300 -0.37 -26.89 10.66
CA GLN A 300 0.01 -27.55 11.91
C GLN A 300 -1.22 -27.76 12.80
#